data_AF-A0A9P9ICG7-F1
#
_entry.id   AF-A0A9P9ICG7-F1
#
_cell.length_a   1.000
_cell.length_b   1.000
_cell.length_c   1.000
_cell.angle_alpha   90.00
_cell.angle_beta   90.00
_cell.angle_gamma   90.00
#
_symmetry.space_group_name_H-M   'P 1'
#
loop_
_entity.id
_entity.type
_entity.pdbx_description
1 polymer ?
#
loop_
_entity_poly.entity_id
_entity_poly.type
_entity_poly.pdbx_seq_one_letter_code
_entity_poly.pdbx_strand_id
1 'polypeptide(L)'
;MRVRSCSTENLHAFAVNCQFVPPLIHLHTTLDMTFEASSTTATPEGSTSGSSLLPPVNNHRRRSPRSDAEKLDIVCNFMRNELRWGVADLVTALASSEGSNNTRRKAAFVAAAYKDSEVLKSYFRDADQLWGDGRQSIIEALDLGDNELRREVENLGTIPPFNKFDPTSKNGDFDALDMDQTLNTIHNEAPLLLQLIRGIMAPESRRKYQRQKEPAARIVAIISILCFSQRQNTCTGFQTNLGLYLHSQGVKRQQLELLGQLGLVVSYNTVIRAIKEQSTRAAARVEGMGQSDEAVTSYDNFEVMEGVKEQRVDHQGTFHSVTTG
;
A
#
# COMPACT_ATOMS: atom_id res chain seq x y z
N MET A 1 10.80 54.17 -11.57
CA MET A 1 9.91 54.81 -10.58
C MET A 1 9.74 53.85 -9.40
N ARG A 2 10.27 54.25 -8.24
CA ARG A 2 10.31 53.65 -6.89
C ARG A 2 9.89 52.18 -6.69
N VAL A 3 10.89 51.32 -6.52
CA VAL A 3 10.83 50.10 -5.71
C VAL A 3 10.95 50.53 -4.24
N ARG A 4 9.95 50.18 -3.41
CA ARG A 4 10.05 50.29 -1.94
C ARG A 4 10.57 48.96 -1.40
N SER A 5 11.77 49.01 -0.85
CA SER A 5 12.32 48.06 0.11
C SER A 5 11.45 48.05 1.36
N CYS A 6 10.97 46.87 1.77
CA CYS A 6 10.37 46.68 3.09
C CYS A 6 11.19 45.64 3.86
N SER A 7 11.43 46.02 5.11
CA SER A 7 12.40 45.50 6.06
C SER A 7 12.16 44.04 6.47
N THR A 8 13.28 43.39 6.77
CA THR A 8 13.44 42.24 7.64
C THR A 8 12.73 42.44 8.99
N GLU A 9 11.92 41.46 9.40
CA GLU A 9 11.69 41.11 10.81
C GLU A 9 10.93 39.77 10.94
N ASN A 10 11.39 38.96 11.90
CA ASN A 10 10.68 37.88 12.60
C ASN A 10 10.37 36.56 11.87
N LEU A 11 11.29 35.60 12.01
CA LEU A 11 11.01 34.17 11.93
C LEU A 11 11.39 33.50 13.27
N HIS A 12 10.48 33.65 14.24
CA HIS A 12 10.40 32.77 15.39
C HIS A 12 9.74 31.44 14.98
N ALA A 13 10.40 30.34 15.34
CA ALA A 13 9.88 29.02 15.67
C ALA A 13 8.54 28.57 15.04
N PHE A 14 8.62 27.63 14.09
CA PHE A 14 7.58 26.61 13.89
C PHE A 14 8.25 25.23 13.84
N ALA A 15 8.44 24.66 15.04
CA ALA A 15 8.56 23.21 15.19
C ALA A 15 7.13 22.66 15.16
N VAL A 16 6.74 22.04 14.04
CA VAL A 16 5.45 21.33 13.96
C VAL A 16 5.63 19.98 14.65
N ASN A 17 5.25 19.97 15.93
CA ASN A 17 5.10 18.79 16.75
C ASN A 17 3.73 18.15 16.41
N CYS A 18 3.70 17.17 15.52
CA CYS A 18 2.49 16.39 15.24
C CYS A 18 2.28 15.34 16.34
N GLN A 19 1.74 15.77 17.49
CA GLN A 19 1.10 14.85 18.44
C GLN A 19 -0.34 14.59 17.97
N PHE A 20 -0.55 13.40 17.41
CA PHE A 20 -1.87 12.85 17.15
C PHE A 20 -2.48 12.42 18.50
N VAL A 21 -3.42 13.21 19.02
CA VAL A 21 -4.28 12.83 20.16
C VAL A 21 -5.61 12.36 19.58
N PRO A 22 -6.00 11.08 19.72
CA PRO A 22 -7.33 10.64 19.33
C PRO A 22 -8.37 11.08 20.38
N PRO A 23 -9.60 11.43 19.98
CA PRO A 23 -10.66 11.78 20.92
C PRO A 23 -11.20 10.52 21.61
N LEU A 24 -11.23 10.56 22.95
CA LEU A 24 -11.95 9.66 23.83
C LEU A 24 -13.45 9.71 23.52
N ILE A 25 -13.98 8.65 22.90
CA ILE A 25 -15.42 8.40 22.80
C ILE A 25 -15.78 7.42 23.92
N HIS A 26 -16.37 7.94 24.99
CA HIS A 26 -17.04 7.14 26.02
C HIS A 26 -18.40 6.67 25.48
N LEU A 27 -18.49 5.39 25.10
CA LEU A 27 -19.77 4.71 24.92
C LEU A 27 -20.05 3.83 26.14
N HIS A 28 -20.85 4.37 27.06
CA HIS A 28 -21.51 3.59 28.11
C HIS A 28 -22.65 2.80 27.46
N THR A 29 -22.50 1.47 27.38
CA THR A 29 -23.60 0.58 27.02
C THR A 29 -23.79 -0.43 28.15
N THR A 30 -24.68 -0.10 29.07
CA THR A 30 -25.22 -1.03 30.06
C THR A 30 -26.28 -1.89 29.37
N LEU A 31 -25.99 -3.17 29.18
CA LEU A 31 -26.98 -4.18 28.81
C LEU A 31 -27.16 -5.13 30.00
N ASP A 32 -28.22 -4.87 30.77
CA ASP A 32 -28.84 -5.85 31.65
C ASP A 32 -29.42 -6.98 30.80
N MET A 33 -28.94 -8.21 31.01
CA MET A 33 -29.61 -9.41 30.54
C MET A 33 -30.24 -10.13 31.74
N THR A 34 -31.53 -9.89 31.91
CA THR A 34 -32.39 -10.68 32.80
C THR A 34 -32.62 -12.07 32.20
N PHE A 35 -32.38 -13.06 33.05
CA PHE A 35 -32.54 -14.48 32.84
C PHE A 35 -34.03 -14.85 32.98
N GLU A 36 -34.70 -15.28 31.92
CA GLU A 36 -36.03 -15.91 32.02
C GLU A 36 -35.94 -17.41 31.76
N ALA A 37 -36.26 -18.15 32.81
CA ALA A 37 -36.51 -19.58 32.81
C ALA A 37 -38.00 -19.86 32.60
N SER A 38 -38.29 -20.97 31.92
CA SER A 38 -39.42 -21.90 32.15
C SER A 38 -40.17 -22.27 30.86
N SER A 39 -40.30 -23.57 30.60
CA SER A 39 -41.63 -24.21 30.64
C SER A 39 -41.53 -25.73 30.53
N THR A 40 -42.00 -26.34 31.61
CA THR A 40 -42.37 -27.73 31.85
C THR A 40 -43.65 -28.08 31.08
N THR A 41 -43.78 -29.32 30.59
CA THR A 41 -45.01 -30.15 30.39
C THR A 41 -44.66 -31.27 29.38
N ALA A 42 -45.16 -32.50 29.41
CA ALA A 42 -46.05 -33.24 30.29
C ALA A 42 -45.80 -34.75 30.05
N THR A 43 -46.07 -35.55 31.07
CA THR A 43 -46.20 -37.01 31.06
C THR A 43 -47.43 -37.47 30.26
N PRO A 44 -47.42 -38.72 29.76
CA PRO A 44 -48.51 -39.59 30.17
C PRO A 44 -48.04 -41.01 30.57
N GLU A 45 -48.69 -41.49 31.62
CA GLU A 45 -48.69 -42.86 32.10
C GLU A 45 -49.42 -43.79 31.11
N GLY A 46 -48.92 -45.02 30.98
CA GLY A 46 -49.53 -46.05 30.15
C GLY A 46 -48.96 -47.42 30.50
N SER A 47 -49.52 -48.03 31.53
CA SER A 47 -49.29 -49.40 31.97
C SER A 47 -49.80 -50.43 30.96
N THR A 48 -48.99 -51.41 30.55
CA THR A 48 -49.49 -52.74 30.21
C THR A 48 -48.39 -53.80 30.28
N SER A 49 -48.55 -54.72 31.22
CA SER A 49 -47.73 -55.91 31.40
C SER A 49 -48.03 -56.94 30.30
N GLY A 50 -47.00 -57.40 29.62
CA GLY A 50 -47.07 -58.50 28.65
C GLY A 50 -45.73 -59.22 28.61
N SER A 51 -45.60 -60.26 29.44
CA SER A 51 -44.43 -61.14 29.46
C SER A 51 -44.52 -62.09 28.27
N SER A 52 -43.69 -61.85 27.26
CA SER A 52 -43.47 -62.80 26.16
C SER A 52 -41.97 -63.02 25.98
N LEU A 53 -41.53 -64.22 26.39
CA LEU A 53 -40.20 -64.76 26.13
C LEU A 53 -40.02 -64.95 24.62
N LEU A 54 -39.39 -63.96 23.97
CA LEU A 54 -38.86 -64.10 22.61
C LEU A 54 -37.34 -64.35 22.67
N PRO A 55 -36.80 -65.13 21.71
CA PRO A 55 -35.38 -65.42 21.63
C PRO A 55 -34.56 -64.14 21.44
N PRO A 56 -33.26 -64.12 21.79
CA PRO A 56 -32.43 -62.93 21.69
C PRO A 56 -32.28 -62.54 20.21
N VAL A 57 -33.16 -61.65 19.76
CA VAL A 57 -33.01 -60.96 18.48
C VAL A 57 -31.76 -60.12 18.64
N ASN A 58 -30.71 -60.53 17.94
CA ASN A 58 -29.43 -59.84 17.89
C ASN A 58 -29.62 -58.54 17.10
N ASN A 59 -30.30 -57.58 17.73
CA ASN A 59 -30.58 -56.24 17.25
C ASN A 59 -29.28 -55.42 17.35
N HIS A 60 -28.29 -55.78 16.53
CA HIS A 60 -27.30 -54.81 16.07
C HIS A 60 -28.00 -53.82 15.13
N ARG A 61 -28.99 -53.08 15.65
CA ARG A 61 -29.46 -51.86 15.03
C ARG A 61 -28.24 -50.97 14.93
N ARG A 62 -27.68 -50.87 13.72
CA ARG A 62 -26.66 -49.89 13.38
C ARG A 62 -27.22 -48.55 13.85
N ARG A 63 -26.62 -48.00 14.91
CA ARG A 63 -26.98 -46.68 15.39
C ARG A 63 -26.86 -45.73 14.20
N SER A 64 -27.85 -44.87 14.03
CA SER A 64 -27.81 -43.84 13.00
C SER A 64 -26.49 -43.06 13.12
N PRO A 65 -25.87 -42.69 11.99
CA PRO A 65 -24.69 -41.84 12.02
C PRO A 65 -24.96 -40.61 12.88
N ARG A 66 -24.08 -40.35 13.86
CA ARG A 66 -24.18 -39.14 14.69
C ARG A 66 -24.05 -37.89 13.83
N SER A 67 -24.77 -36.84 14.19
CA SER A 67 -24.61 -35.53 13.56
C SER A 67 -23.25 -34.93 13.89
N ASP A 68 -22.78 -33.98 13.09
CA ASP A 68 -21.49 -33.34 13.34
C ASP A 68 -21.50 -32.45 14.60
N ALA A 69 -22.66 -31.87 14.94
CA ALA A 69 -22.87 -31.17 16.20
C ALA A 69 -22.71 -32.11 17.42
N GLU A 70 -23.35 -33.30 17.38
CA GLU A 70 -23.19 -34.29 18.44
C GLU A 70 -21.75 -34.77 18.59
N LYS A 71 -21.03 -34.96 17.47
CA LYS A 71 -19.61 -35.33 17.52
C LYS A 71 -18.78 -34.23 18.15
N LEU A 72 -19.04 -32.96 17.81
CA LEU A 72 -18.36 -31.81 18.38
C LEU A 72 -18.57 -31.73 19.90
N ASP A 73 -19.81 -31.89 20.37
CA ASP A 73 -20.13 -31.89 21.80
C ASP A 73 -19.43 -33.00 22.56
N ILE A 74 -19.39 -34.22 21.99
CA ILE A 74 -18.67 -35.35 22.58
C ILE A 74 -17.17 -35.04 22.69
N VAL A 75 -16.56 -34.48 21.64
CA VAL A 75 -15.13 -34.12 21.64
C VAL A 75 -14.85 -33.02 22.67
N CYS A 76 -15.65 -31.97 22.70
CA CYS A 76 -15.52 -30.88 23.67
C CYS A 76 -15.68 -31.37 25.11
N ASN A 77 -16.65 -32.24 25.38
CA ASN A 77 -16.85 -32.83 26.70
C ASN A 77 -15.70 -33.74 27.10
N PHE A 78 -15.18 -34.55 26.18
CA PHE A 78 -14.00 -35.37 26.43
C PHE A 78 -12.78 -34.51 26.77
N MET A 79 -12.51 -33.47 25.97
CA MET A 79 -11.41 -32.54 26.23
C MET A 79 -11.53 -31.87 27.60
N ARG A 80 -12.72 -31.39 27.94
CA ARG A 80 -12.96 -30.67 29.20
C ARG A 80 -12.89 -31.59 30.42
N ASN A 81 -13.48 -32.78 30.34
CA ASN A 81 -13.63 -33.67 31.50
C ASN A 81 -12.43 -34.59 31.71
N GLU A 82 -11.89 -35.17 30.63
CA GLU A 82 -10.79 -36.15 30.72
C GLU A 82 -9.42 -35.47 30.67
N LEU A 83 -9.25 -34.48 29.79
CA LEU A 83 -7.96 -33.81 29.59
C LEU A 83 -7.83 -32.51 30.37
N ARG A 84 -8.93 -31.98 30.91
CA ARG A 84 -9.02 -30.63 31.50
C ARG A 84 -8.53 -29.53 30.56
N TRP A 85 -8.75 -29.71 29.26
CA TRP A 85 -8.34 -28.78 28.21
C TRP A 85 -9.52 -28.00 27.67
N GLY A 86 -9.36 -26.69 27.53
CA GLY A 86 -10.17 -25.86 26.65
C GLY A 86 -9.69 -25.92 25.19
N VAL A 87 -10.44 -25.29 24.29
CA VAL A 87 -10.05 -25.16 22.88
C VAL A 87 -8.76 -24.33 22.74
N ALA A 88 -8.60 -23.28 23.55
CA ALA A 88 -7.37 -22.48 23.57
C ALA A 88 -6.14 -23.30 23.99
N ASP A 89 -6.28 -24.16 25.00
CA ASP A 89 -5.19 -25.05 25.44
C ASP A 89 -4.82 -26.04 24.35
N LEU A 90 -5.81 -26.62 23.66
CA LEU A 90 -5.57 -27.50 22.52
C LEU A 90 -4.82 -26.78 21.39
N VAL A 91 -5.24 -25.58 21.00
CA VAL A 91 -4.57 -24.80 19.94
C VAL A 91 -3.15 -24.43 20.35
N THR A 92 -2.94 -24.04 21.61
CA THR A 92 -1.62 -23.72 22.16
C THR A 92 -0.71 -24.94 22.19
N ALA A 93 -1.21 -26.08 22.70
CA ALA A 93 -0.47 -27.34 22.71
C ALA A 93 -0.15 -27.82 21.29
N LEU A 94 -1.10 -27.66 20.35
CA LEU A 94 -0.90 -27.96 18.94
C LEU A 94 0.21 -27.08 18.35
N ALA A 95 0.22 -25.78 18.65
CA ALA A 95 1.20 -24.83 18.14
C ALA A 95 2.61 -25.04 18.74
N SER A 96 2.71 -25.30 20.04
CA SER A 96 3.99 -25.38 20.77
C SER A 96 4.63 -26.76 20.75
N SER A 97 3.88 -27.85 20.54
CA SER A 97 4.48 -29.19 20.56
C SER A 97 5.34 -29.47 19.33
N GLU A 98 6.41 -30.22 19.54
CA GLU A 98 7.35 -30.68 18.50
C GLU A 98 7.13 -32.16 18.17
N GLY A 99 7.62 -32.61 17.01
CA GLY A 99 7.57 -34.01 16.56
C GLY A 99 6.84 -34.24 15.25
N SER A 100 7.21 -35.31 14.53
CA SER A 100 6.73 -35.62 13.17
C SER A 100 5.22 -35.81 13.09
N ASN A 101 4.62 -36.49 14.06
CA ASN A 101 3.16 -36.64 14.15
C ASN A 101 2.46 -35.29 14.35
N ASN A 102 3.07 -34.37 15.09
CA ASN A 102 2.51 -33.05 15.30
C ASN A 102 2.63 -32.17 14.07
N THR A 103 3.71 -32.27 13.29
CA THR A 103 3.85 -31.57 12.01
C THR A 103 2.68 -31.85 11.07
N ARG A 104 2.24 -33.11 10.97
CA ARG A 104 1.08 -33.49 10.16
C ARG A 104 -0.22 -32.87 10.69
N ARG A 105 -0.41 -32.84 12.02
CA ARG A 105 -1.58 -32.24 12.66
C ARG A 105 -1.61 -30.73 12.49
N LYS A 106 -0.47 -30.05 12.68
CA LYS A 106 -0.27 -28.63 12.39
C LYS A 106 -0.62 -28.31 10.94
N ALA A 107 -0.10 -29.08 9.98
CA ALA A 107 -0.39 -28.87 8.56
C ALA A 107 -1.87 -29.05 8.23
N ALA A 108 -2.53 -30.07 8.79
CA ALA A 108 -3.96 -30.29 8.63
C ALA A 108 -4.80 -29.16 9.25
N PHE A 109 -4.43 -28.71 10.45
CA PHE A 109 -5.07 -27.57 11.11
C PHE A 109 -4.89 -26.29 10.30
N VAL A 110 -3.68 -25.99 9.84
CA VAL A 110 -3.41 -24.81 9.00
C VAL A 110 -4.21 -24.86 7.69
N ALA A 111 -4.33 -26.03 7.07
CA ALA A 111 -5.14 -26.19 5.87
C ALA A 111 -6.63 -25.93 6.15
N ALA A 112 -7.17 -26.48 7.24
CA ALA A 112 -8.58 -26.28 7.61
C ALA A 112 -8.86 -24.84 8.07
N ALA A 113 -8.00 -24.26 8.91
CA ALA A 113 -8.22 -22.95 9.51
C ALA A 113 -7.97 -21.78 8.54
N TYR A 114 -6.98 -21.89 7.66
CA TYR A 114 -6.51 -20.77 6.83
C TYR A 114 -6.66 -20.99 5.32
N LYS A 115 -6.96 -22.20 4.84
CA LYS A 115 -7.17 -22.45 3.39
C LYS A 115 -8.62 -22.77 3.04
N ASP A 116 -9.43 -23.22 3.99
CA ASP A 116 -10.85 -23.48 3.74
C ASP A 116 -11.64 -22.15 3.72
N SER A 117 -12.20 -21.83 2.56
CA SER A 117 -12.94 -20.58 2.36
C SER A 117 -14.23 -20.51 3.17
N GLU A 118 -14.88 -21.64 3.47
CA GLU A 118 -16.13 -21.63 4.24
C GLU A 118 -15.86 -21.37 5.72
N VAL A 119 -14.76 -21.92 6.25
CA VAL A 119 -14.27 -21.64 7.61
C VAL A 119 -13.87 -20.17 7.75
N LEU A 120 -13.09 -19.65 6.80
CA LEU A 120 -12.74 -18.23 6.82
C LEU A 120 -13.97 -17.33 6.72
N LYS A 121 -14.94 -17.66 5.85
CA LYS A 121 -16.19 -16.91 5.79
C LYS A 121 -16.94 -16.98 7.11
N SER A 122 -17.03 -18.11 7.79
CA SER A 122 -17.74 -18.19 9.07
C SER A 122 -17.10 -17.32 10.15
N TYR A 123 -15.78 -17.13 10.12
CA TYR A 123 -15.08 -16.24 11.06
C TYR A 123 -15.07 -14.76 10.66
N PHE A 124 -15.15 -14.45 9.36
CA PHE A 124 -14.92 -13.08 8.86
C PHE A 124 -16.10 -12.44 8.12
N ARG A 125 -17.22 -13.14 7.88
CA ARG A 125 -18.34 -12.66 7.04
C ARG A 125 -19.31 -11.74 7.77
N ASP A 126 -19.51 -11.92 9.08
CA ASP A 126 -20.39 -11.05 9.86
C ASP A 126 -19.57 -9.90 10.46
N ALA A 127 -19.29 -8.87 9.63
CA ALA A 127 -18.64 -7.64 10.09
C ALA A 127 -19.44 -6.90 11.18
N ASP A 128 -20.73 -7.22 11.32
CA ASP A 128 -21.65 -6.64 12.30
C ASP A 128 -21.74 -7.43 13.62
N GLN A 129 -21.13 -8.61 13.71
CA GLN A 129 -21.10 -9.37 14.97
C GLN A 129 -19.94 -8.92 15.87
N LEU A 130 -20.15 -9.02 17.18
CA LEU A 130 -19.26 -8.67 18.31
C LEU A 130 -17.81 -9.21 18.25
N TRP A 131 -17.41 -9.94 17.21
CA TRP A 131 -16.08 -10.50 17.01
C TRP A 131 -15.09 -9.51 16.35
N GLY A 132 -15.45 -8.23 16.25
CA GLY A 132 -14.58 -7.17 15.72
C GLY A 132 -13.18 -7.18 16.35
N ASP A 133 -13.10 -7.47 17.65
CA ASP A 133 -11.83 -7.53 18.40
C ASP A 133 -10.93 -8.68 17.93
N GLY A 134 -11.49 -9.81 17.49
CA GLY A 134 -10.72 -10.98 17.09
C GLY A 134 -9.92 -10.74 15.81
N ARG A 135 -10.55 -10.14 14.79
CA ARG A 135 -9.87 -9.79 13.54
C ARG A 135 -8.80 -8.72 13.77
N GLN A 136 -9.13 -7.70 14.55
CA GLN A 136 -8.18 -6.64 14.88
C GLN A 136 -6.99 -7.18 15.68
N SER A 137 -7.24 -8.04 16.67
CA SER A 137 -6.18 -8.70 17.46
C SER A 137 -5.26 -9.56 16.59
N ILE A 138 -5.79 -10.27 15.59
CA ILE A 138 -4.98 -11.05 14.64
C ILE A 138 -4.11 -10.11 13.78
N ILE A 139 -4.69 -9.02 13.27
CA ILE A 139 -3.96 -8.04 12.45
C ILE A 139 -2.84 -7.40 13.28
N GLU A 140 -3.14 -6.95 14.50
CA GLU A 140 -2.18 -6.31 15.41
C GLU A 140 -1.09 -7.28 15.89
N ALA A 141 -1.47 -8.48 16.34
CA ALA A 141 -0.52 -9.43 16.91
C ALA A 141 0.47 -9.98 15.88
N LEU A 142 0.04 -10.10 14.63
CA LEU A 142 0.88 -10.60 13.54
C LEU A 142 1.46 -9.47 12.69
N ASP A 143 1.11 -8.21 12.98
CA ASP A 143 1.42 -7.04 12.15
C ASP A 143 1.12 -7.31 10.66
N LEU A 144 0.00 -8.01 10.43
CA LEU A 144 -0.35 -8.60 9.15
C LEU A 144 -0.60 -7.51 8.13
N GLY A 145 0.18 -7.53 7.06
CA GLY A 145 0.07 -6.57 5.98
C GLY A 145 0.99 -5.38 6.16
N ASP A 146 1.18 -4.86 7.37
CA ASP A 146 2.05 -3.69 7.58
C ASP A 146 3.51 -4.03 7.25
N ASN A 147 4.02 -5.17 7.71
CA ASN A 147 5.40 -5.59 7.41
C ASN A 147 5.60 -6.01 5.95
N GLU A 148 4.67 -6.78 5.39
CA GLU A 148 4.76 -7.26 4.01
C GLU A 148 4.60 -6.10 3.02
N LEU A 149 3.57 -5.25 3.19
CA LEU A 149 3.34 -4.11 2.30
C LEU A 149 4.47 -3.08 2.44
N ARG A 150 4.96 -2.83 3.66
CA ARG A 150 6.12 -1.93 3.85
C ARG A 150 7.34 -2.47 3.13
N ARG A 151 7.62 -3.77 3.21
CA ARG A 151 8.73 -4.40 2.50
C ARG A 151 8.58 -4.31 0.98
N GLU A 152 7.37 -4.53 0.46
CA GLU A 152 7.08 -4.35 -0.96
C GLU A 152 7.34 -2.91 -1.42
N VAL A 153 6.89 -1.90 -0.67
CA VAL A 153 7.18 -0.47 -0.98
C VAL A 153 8.68 -0.17 -0.90
N GLU A 154 9.41 -0.77 0.04
CA GLU A 154 10.86 -0.62 0.15
C GLU A 154 11.60 -1.21 -1.05
N ASN A 155 11.20 -2.40 -1.50
CA ASN A 155 11.74 -3.03 -2.70
C ASN A 155 11.49 -2.16 -3.93
N LEU A 156 10.26 -1.64 -4.09
CA LEU A 156 9.93 -0.70 -5.15
C LEU A 156 10.81 0.55 -5.12
N GLY A 157 11.13 1.08 -3.93
CA GLY A 157 12.01 2.24 -3.78
C GLY A 157 13.45 2.04 -4.28
N THR A 158 13.86 0.82 -4.64
CA THR A 158 15.19 0.54 -5.22
C THR A 158 15.20 0.52 -6.75
N ILE A 159 14.03 0.45 -7.39
CA ILE A 159 13.89 0.29 -8.84
C ILE A 159 13.41 1.58 -9.52
N PRO A 160 13.77 1.83 -10.79
CA PRO A 160 13.17 2.92 -11.57
C PRO A 160 11.66 2.70 -11.82
N PRO A 161 10.84 3.75 -11.87
CA PRO A 161 11.18 5.16 -11.64
C PRO A 161 11.11 5.58 -10.17
N PHE A 162 10.87 4.66 -9.23
CA PHE A 162 10.60 4.99 -7.83
C PHE A 162 11.86 5.29 -7.01
N ASN A 163 13.03 4.86 -7.48
CA ASN A 163 14.31 5.10 -6.84
C ASN A 163 14.73 6.59 -6.86
N LYS A 164 15.93 6.88 -6.35
CA LYS A 164 16.42 8.26 -6.28
C LYS A 164 16.61 8.81 -7.68
N PHE A 165 16.19 10.05 -7.90
CA PHE A 165 16.45 10.75 -9.15
C PHE A 165 17.94 10.75 -9.49
N ASP A 166 18.25 10.27 -10.69
CA ASP A 166 19.59 10.28 -11.26
C ASP A 166 19.56 10.99 -12.64
N PRO A 167 20.17 12.18 -12.75
CA PRO A 167 20.23 12.92 -14.01
C PRO A 167 20.99 12.20 -15.14
N THR A 168 21.78 11.18 -14.81
CA THR A 168 22.57 10.42 -15.79
C THR A 168 21.84 9.19 -16.34
N SER A 169 20.75 8.80 -15.69
CA SER A 169 19.96 7.65 -16.13
C SER A 169 19.33 7.93 -17.49
N LYS A 170 19.61 7.06 -18.47
CA LYS A 170 18.98 7.11 -19.80
C LYS A 170 17.45 6.97 -19.72
N ASN A 171 16.94 6.43 -18.62
CA ASN A 171 15.52 6.25 -18.34
C ASN A 171 14.92 7.43 -17.55
N GLY A 172 15.66 8.54 -17.41
CA GLY A 172 15.26 9.71 -16.64
C GLY A 172 14.22 10.60 -17.34
N ASP A 173 13.97 10.40 -18.63
CA ASP A 173 12.95 11.18 -19.33
C ASP A 173 11.54 10.66 -19.00
N PHE A 174 10.67 11.57 -18.59
CA PHE A 174 9.30 11.23 -18.21
C PHE A 174 8.49 10.78 -19.44
N ASP A 175 8.78 11.32 -20.62
CA ASP A 175 8.12 10.93 -21.88
C ASP A 175 8.49 9.51 -22.31
N ALA A 176 9.64 9.00 -21.86
CA ALA A 176 10.08 7.63 -22.11
C ALA A 176 9.55 6.62 -21.09
N LEU A 177 8.77 7.06 -20.09
CA LEU A 177 8.27 6.19 -19.04
C LEU A 177 7.11 5.31 -19.55
N ASP A 178 7.39 4.04 -19.82
CA ASP A 178 6.37 3.05 -20.14
C ASP A 178 5.62 2.62 -18.86
N MET A 179 4.38 3.10 -18.75
CA MET A 179 3.50 2.80 -17.61
C MET A 179 3.08 1.33 -17.54
N ASP A 180 2.93 0.66 -18.68
CA ASP A 180 2.54 -0.75 -18.73
C ASP A 180 3.72 -1.64 -18.30
N GLN A 181 4.94 -1.30 -18.75
CA GLN A 181 6.16 -1.96 -18.27
C GLN A 181 6.38 -1.73 -16.77
N THR A 182 6.22 -0.49 -16.30
CA THR A 182 6.37 -0.13 -14.88
C THR A 182 5.36 -0.91 -14.02
N LEU A 183 4.12 -1.06 -14.49
CA LEU A 183 3.10 -1.84 -13.81
C LEU A 183 3.45 -3.33 -13.72
N ASN A 184 4.06 -3.91 -14.77
CA ASN A 184 4.55 -5.28 -14.73
C ASN A 184 5.68 -5.45 -13.70
N THR A 185 6.60 -4.48 -13.61
CA THR A 185 7.64 -4.49 -12.58
C THR A 185 7.02 -4.42 -11.18
N ILE A 186 6.04 -3.54 -10.97
CA ILE A 186 5.28 -3.48 -9.71
C ILE A 186 4.64 -4.83 -9.39
N HIS A 187 4.04 -5.50 -10.37
CA HIS A 187 3.40 -6.79 -10.14
C HIS A 187 4.37 -7.85 -9.63
N ASN A 188 5.62 -7.82 -10.10
CA ASN A 188 6.65 -8.77 -9.69
C ASN A 188 7.24 -8.45 -8.31
N GLU A 189 7.46 -7.17 -8.01
CA GLU A 189 8.14 -6.72 -6.78
C GLU A 189 7.18 -6.45 -5.61
N ALA A 190 5.92 -6.13 -5.90
CA ALA A 190 4.91 -5.72 -4.94
C ALA A 190 3.50 -6.29 -5.25
N PRO A 191 3.35 -7.63 -5.35
CA PRO A 191 2.09 -8.24 -5.75
C PRO A 191 0.94 -7.98 -4.78
N LEU A 192 1.19 -7.97 -3.46
CA LEU A 192 0.14 -7.79 -2.45
C LEU A 192 -0.39 -6.37 -2.45
N LEU A 193 0.50 -5.38 -2.51
CA LEU A 193 0.17 -3.96 -2.60
C LEU A 193 -0.61 -3.68 -3.89
N LEU A 194 -0.18 -4.24 -5.01
CA LEU A 194 -0.89 -4.06 -6.28
C LEU A 194 -2.29 -4.68 -6.23
N GLN A 195 -2.43 -5.88 -5.64
CA GLN A 195 -3.72 -6.52 -5.46
C GLN A 195 -4.65 -5.69 -4.55
N LEU A 196 -4.12 -5.13 -3.47
CA LEU A 196 -4.85 -4.26 -2.56
C LEU A 196 -5.34 -3.00 -3.27
N ILE A 197 -4.46 -2.28 -3.97
CA ILE A 197 -4.82 -1.07 -4.72
C ILE A 197 -5.87 -1.39 -5.78
N ARG A 198 -5.71 -2.48 -6.54
CA ARG A 198 -6.71 -2.95 -7.52
C ARG A 198 -8.04 -3.27 -6.87
N GLY A 199 -8.02 -3.90 -5.68
CA GLY A 199 -9.22 -4.22 -4.91
C GLY A 199 -9.98 -2.98 -4.46
N ILE A 200 -9.27 -1.96 -3.96
CA ILE A 200 -9.85 -0.69 -3.51
C ILE A 200 -10.35 0.14 -4.70
N MET A 201 -9.61 0.17 -5.81
CA MET A 201 -9.98 0.91 -7.02
C MET A 201 -11.07 0.25 -7.86
N ALA A 202 -11.40 -1.02 -7.60
CA ALA A 202 -12.40 -1.75 -8.36
C ALA A 202 -13.79 -1.10 -8.16
N PRO A 203 -14.50 -0.68 -9.22
CA PRO A 203 -15.83 -0.12 -9.06
C PRO A 203 -16.82 -1.21 -8.63
N GLU A 204 -17.81 -0.81 -7.85
CA GLU A 204 -18.89 -1.70 -7.38
C GLU A 204 -19.63 -2.36 -8.55
N SER A 205 -19.81 -1.63 -9.66
CA SER A 205 -20.45 -2.12 -10.88
C SER A 205 -19.46 -2.88 -11.79
N ARG A 206 -18.99 -4.06 -11.34
CA ARG A 206 -18.03 -4.91 -12.10
C ARG A 206 -18.44 -5.22 -13.54
N ARG A 207 -19.74 -5.27 -13.84
CA ARG A 207 -20.29 -5.68 -15.15
C ARG A 207 -19.94 -4.76 -16.32
N LYS A 208 -19.65 -3.47 -16.09
CA LYS A 208 -19.24 -2.54 -17.16
C LYS A 208 -17.71 -2.37 -17.26
N TYR A 209 -16.96 -2.81 -16.27
CA TYR A 209 -15.54 -2.51 -16.13
C TYR A 209 -14.63 -3.47 -16.90
N GLN A 210 -15.11 -4.67 -17.26
CA GLN A 210 -14.33 -5.65 -18.04
C GLN A 210 -13.85 -5.15 -19.41
N ARG A 211 -14.38 -4.02 -19.92
CA ARG A 211 -13.94 -3.42 -21.18
C ARG A 211 -12.92 -2.29 -21.03
N GLN A 212 -12.65 -1.80 -19.82
CA GLN A 212 -11.73 -0.68 -19.62
C GLN A 212 -10.29 -1.19 -19.44
N LYS A 213 -9.35 -0.60 -20.19
CA LYS A 213 -7.91 -0.81 -19.99
C LYS A 213 -7.57 -0.47 -18.53
N GLU A 214 -6.74 -1.30 -17.92
CA GLU A 214 -6.27 -1.05 -16.55
C GLU A 214 -5.65 0.35 -16.45
N PRO A 215 -5.99 1.15 -15.42
CA PRO A 215 -5.50 2.51 -15.29
C PRO A 215 -4.05 2.54 -14.76
N ALA A 216 -3.11 1.98 -15.52
CA ALA A 216 -1.70 1.80 -15.14
C ALA A 216 -1.07 3.08 -14.59
N ALA A 217 -1.24 4.21 -15.28
CA ALA A 217 -0.72 5.51 -14.83
C ALA A 217 -1.24 5.94 -13.45
N ARG A 218 -2.51 5.63 -13.10
CA ARG A 218 -3.05 5.96 -11.77
C ARG A 218 -2.43 5.10 -10.69
N ILE A 219 -2.25 3.81 -10.97
CA ILE A 219 -1.61 2.87 -10.04
C ILE A 219 -0.16 3.28 -9.79
N VAL A 220 0.60 3.55 -10.87
CA VAL A 220 1.98 4.02 -10.80
C VAL A 220 2.07 5.32 -9.99
N ALA A 221 1.16 6.28 -10.21
CA ALA A 221 1.12 7.51 -9.45
C ALA A 221 0.85 7.27 -7.95
N ILE A 222 -0.16 6.46 -7.60
CA ILE A 222 -0.45 6.11 -6.19
C ILE A 222 0.77 5.48 -5.53
N ILE A 223 1.39 4.50 -6.18
CA ILE A 223 2.57 3.80 -5.66
C ILE A 223 3.75 4.76 -5.52
N SER A 224 3.96 5.66 -6.48
CA SER A 224 5.02 6.66 -6.38
C SER A 224 4.85 7.55 -5.16
N ILE A 225 3.62 7.96 -4.82
CA ILE A 225 3.31 8.76 -3.62
C ILE A 225 3.63 7.94 -2.37
N LEU A 226 3.27 6.65 -2.33
CA LEU A 226 3.56 5.75 -1.20
C LEU A 226 5.08 5.61 -0.99
N CYS A 227 5.84 5.31 -2.04
CA CYS A 227 7.30 5.22 -1.98
C CYS A 227 7.93 6.53 -1.50
N PHE A 228 7.49 7.67 -2.04
CA PHE A 228 8.00 8.99 -1.66
C PHE A 228 7.64 9.37 -0.21
N SER A 229 6.43 9.02 0.24
CA SER A 229 5.97 9.28 1.61
C SER A 229 6.76 8.47 2.63
N GLN A 230 7.09 7.22 2.31
CA GLN A 230 7.89 6.37 3.18
C GLN A 230 9.34 6.85 3.28
N ARG A 231 9.94 7.29 2.17
CA ARG A 231 11.36 7.70 2.13
C ARG A 231 11.59 8.91 1.20
N GLN A 232 11.29 10.10 1.72
CA GLN A 232 11.33 11.37 0.98
C GLN A 232 12.69 11.70 0.33
N ASN A 233 13.80 11.14 0.84
CA ASN A 233 15.15 11.43 0.34
C ASN A 233 15.70 10.41 -0.66
N THR A 234 15.12 9.20 -0.71
CA THR A 234 15.62 8.11 -1.54
C THR A 234 14.66 7.72 -2.66
N CYS A 235 13.37 8.03 -2.55
CA CYS A 235 12.37 7.63 -3.54
C CYS A 235 11.77 8.86 -4.23
N THR A 236 12.59 9.58 -4.99
CA THR A 236 12.22 10.88 -5.58
C THR A 236 12.20 10.89 -7.11
N GLY A 237 12.57 9.78 -7.75
CA GLY A 237 12.78 9.68 -9.20
C GLY A 237 11.55 10.11 -9.97
N PHE A 238 10.44 9.43 -9.77
CA PHE A 238 9.17 9.71 -10.44
C PHE A 238 8.72 11.17 -10.23
N GLN A 239 8.69 11.64 -8.99
CA GLN A 239 8.26 13.00 -8.64
C GLN A 239 9.17 14.08 -9.24
N THR A 240 10.48 13.80 -9.30
CA THR A 240 11.45 14.75 -9.89
C THR A 240 11.33 14.77 -11.40
N ASN A 241 11.21 13.61 -12.04
CA ASN A 241 11.01 13.51 -13.50
C ASN A 241 9.70 14.19 -13.93
N LEU A 242 8.59 13.93 -13.22
CA LEU A 242 7.32 14.61 -13.48
C LEU A 242 7.43 16.12 -13.25
N GLY A 243 8.13 16.55 -12.20
CA GLY A 243 8.37 17.98 -11.93
C GLY A 243 9.20 18.67 -13.01
N LEU A 244 10.25 18.01 -13.52
CA LEU A 244 11.08 18.49 -14.62
C LEU A 244 10.27 18.59 -15.92
N TYR A 245 9.47 17.56 -16.22
CA TYR A 245 8.57 17.54 -17.37
C TYR A 245 7.55 18.68 -17.31
N LEU A 246 6.84 18.85 -16.19
CA LEU A 246 5.87 19.94 -16.05
C LEU A 246 6.54 21.32 -16.15
N HIS A 247 7.74 21.47 -15.59
CA HIS A 247 8.50 22.71 -15.72
C HIS A 247 8.88 22.99 -17.18
N SER A 248 9.30 21.98 -17.97
CA SER A 248 9.61 22.17 -19.40
C SER A 248 8.37 22.53 -20.23
N GLN A 249 7.19 22.07 -19.82
CA GLN A 249 5.89 22.46 -20.39
C GLN A 249 5.42 23.87 -19.95
N GLY A 250 6.22 24.62 -19.20
CA GLY A 250 5.91 26.00 -18.80
C GLY A 250 4.91 26.12 -17.64
N VAL A 251 4.72 25.06 -16.86
CA VAL A 251 3.86 25.09 -15.66
C VAL A 251 4.41 26.11 -14.65
N LYS A 252 3.52 26.96 -14.14
CA LYS A 252 3.91 28.05 -13.24
C LYS A 252 4.34 27.51 -11.88
N ARG A 253 5.25 28.23 -11.20
CA ARG A 253 5.73 27.91 -9.85
C ARG A 253 4.61 27.57 -8.85
N GLN A 254 3.55 28.37 -8.79
CA GLN A 254 2.43 28.15 -7.86
C GLN A 254 1.73 26.79 -8.08
N GLN A 255 1.62 26.36 -9.34
CA GLN A 255 1.01 25.07 -9.68
C GLN A 255 1.93 23.91 -9.27
N LEU A 256 3.24 24.04 -9.47
CA LEU A 256 4.22 23.05 -9.00
C LEU A 256 4.27 22.97 -7.48
N GLU A 257 4.16 24.10 -6.77
CA GLU A 257 4.08 24.11 -5.30
C GLU A 257 2.81 23.39 -4.80
N LEU A 258 1.66 23.62 -5.44
CA LEU A 258 0.42 22.89 -5.13
C LEU A 258 0.55 21.39 -5.38
N LEU A 259 1.09 20.98 -6.53
CA LEU A 259 1.32 19.56 -6.85
C LEU A 259 2.34 18.92 -5.89
N GLY A 260 3.31 19.69 -5.42
CA GLY A 260 4.28 19.24 -4.43
C GLY A 260 3.65 18.97 -3.07
N GLN A 261 2.69 19.78 -2.65
CA GLN A 261 1.91 19.54 -1.43
C GLN A 261 1.04 18.28 -1.52
N LEU A 262 0.61 17.89 -2.73
CA LEU A 262 -0.10 16.64 -2.99
C LEU A 262 0.83 15.41 -3.09
N GLY A 263 2.15 15.60 -3.04
CA GLY A 263 3.13 14.51 -3.17
C GLY A 263 3.32 13.98 -4.60
N LEU A 264 2.74 14.66 -5.60
CA LEU A 264 2.84 14.26 -7.01
C LEU A 264 4.18 14.66 -7.64
N VAL A 265 4.74 15.77 -7.19
CA VAL A 265 6.05 16.27 -7.64
C VAL A 265 6.90 16.68 -6.45
N VAL A 266 8.21 16.87 -6.67
CA VAL A 266 9.08 17.48 -5.68
C VAL A 266 8.87 19.00 -5.63
N SER A 267 9.38 19.66 -4.58
CA SER A 267 9.30 21.12 -4.47
C SER A 267 9.90 21.83 -5.69
N TYR A 268 9.37 23.00 -6.05
CA TYR A 268 9.90 23.83 -7.15
C TYR A 268 11.41 24.08 -7.02
N ASN A 269 11.90 24.35 -5.80
CA ASN A 269 13.33 24.55 -5.56
C ASN A 269 14.15 23.30 -5.88
N THR A 270 13.61 22.11 -5.59
CA THR A 270 14.23 20.83 -5.96
C THR A 270 14.31 20.67 -7.47
N VAL A 271 13.24 21.03 -8.20
CA VAL A 271 13.22 21.00 -9.68
C VAL A 271 14.28 21.95 -10.24
N ILE A 272 14.33 23.21 -9.80
CA ILE A 272 15.34 24.17 -10.26
C ILE A 272 16.76 23.70 -9.93
N ARG A 273 16.98 23.07 -8.77
CA ARG A 273 18.27 22.49 -8.42
C ARG A 273 18.65 21.36 -9.37
N ALA A 274 17.71 20.46 -9.69
CA ALA A 274 17.93 19.38 -10.64
C ALA A 274 18.28 19.91 -12.05
N ILE A 275 17.59 20.96 -12.52
CA ILE A 275 17.91 21.63 -13.79
C ILE A 275 19.33 22.20 -13.77
N LYS A 276 19.68 22.96 -12.73
CA LYS A 276 21.04 23.53 -12.59
C LYS A 276 22.11 22.45 -12.57
N GLU A 277 21.88 21.37 -11.83
CA GLU A 277 22.80 20.24 -11.77
C GLU A 277 22.97 19.56 -13.14
N GLN A 278 21.88 19.35 -13.87
CA GLN A 278 21.91 18.82 -15.23
C GLN A 278 22.67 19.76 -16.18
N SER A 279 22.44 21.07 -16.09
CA SER A 279 23.16 22.07 -16.90
C SER A 279 24.66 22.11 -16.57
N THR A 280 25.05 22.11 -15.30
CA THR A 280 26.45 22.07 -14.87
C THR A 280 27.14 20.80 -15.37
N ARG A 281 26.46 19.64 -15.29
CA ARG A 281 27.00 18.37 -15.82
C ARG A 281 27.12 18.38 -17.33
N ALA A 282 26.14 18.93 -18.04
CA ALA A 282 26.20 19.09 -19.50
C ALA A 282 27.37 19.99 -19.90
N ALA A 283 27.57 21.12 -19.21
CA ALA A 283 28.70 22.01 -19.45
C ALA A 283 30.05 21.30 -19.22
N ALA A 284 30.20 20.59 -18.09
CA ALA A 284 31.42 19.81 -17.80
C ALA A 284 31.66 18.70 -18.85
N ARG A 285 30.60 18.08 -19.36
CA ARG A 285 30.70 17.07 -20.44
C ARG A 285 31.16 17.71 -21.76
N VAL A 286 30.61 18.87 -22.12
CA VAL A 286 31.02 19.61 -23.32
C VAL A 286 32.47 20.10 -23.19
N GLU A 287 32.87 20.59 -22.01
CA GLU A 287 34.26 20.97 -21.73
C GLU A 287 35.21 19.78 -21.90
N GLY A 288 34.86 18.63 -21.32
CA GLY A 288 35.64 17.41 -21.48
C GLY A 288 35.70 16.92 -22.93
N MET A 289 34.62 17.06 -23.69
CA MET A 289 34.62 16.78 -25.14
C MET A 289 35.52 17.75 -25.90
N GLY A 290 35.50 19.04 -25.57
CA GLY A 290 36.32 20.08 -26.20
C GLY A 290 37.82 19.93 -25.96
N GLN A 291 38.22 19.25 -24.88
CA GLN A 291 39.61 18.93 -24.57
C GLN A 291 40.14 17.68 -25.30
N SER A 292 39.27 16.92 -25.99
CA SER A 292 39.72 15.76 -26.75
C SER A 292 40.45 16.16 -28.04
N ASP A 293 41.47 15.40 -28.44
CA ASP A 293 42.21 15.65 -29.69
C ASP A 293 41.33 15.54 -30.96
N GLU A 294 40.15 14.92 -30.83
CA GLU A 294 39.14 14.76 -31.88
C GLU A 294 38.08 15.87 -31.86
N ALA A 295 38.19 16.86 -30.96
CA ALA A 295 37.22 17.93 -30.82
C ALA A 295 37.27 18.89 -32.02
N VAL A 296 36.24 18.87 -32.84
CA VAL A 296 36.02 19.89 -33.87
C VAL A 296 35.04 20.92 -33.33
N THR A 297 35.53 22.11 -32.98
CA THR A 297 34.66 23.23 -32.63
C THR A 297 34.15 23.86 -33.92
N SER A 298 32.87 23.62 -34.24
CA SER A 298 32.18 24.36 -35.30
C SER A 298 31.39 25.50 -34.67
N TYR A 299 31.61 26.72 -35.15
CA TYR A 299 30.82 27.89 -34.79
C TYR A 299 29.74 28.06 -35.87
N ASP A 300 28.51 27.66 -35.57
CA ASP A 300 27.37 27.94 -36.44
C ASP A 300 26.74 29.27 -36.01
N ASN A 301 26.72 30.23 -36.93
CA ASN A 301 26.04 31.54 -36.86
C ASN A 301 25.80 32.08 -35.44
N PHE A 302 26.87 32.61 -34.84
CA PHE A 302 26.77 33.21 -33.51
C PHE A 302 26.17 34.62 -33.61
N GLU A 303 24.88 34.74 -33.32
CA GLU A 303 24.19 36.04 -33.27
C GLU A 303 24.37 36.68 -31.89
N VAL A 304 25.33 37.61 -31.76
CA VAL A 304 25.48 38.42 -30.55
C VAL A 304 24.56 39.62 -30.64
N MET A 305 23.43 39.58 -29.94
CA MET A 305 22.67 40.80 -29.65
C MET A 305 23.27 41.49 -28.41
N GLU A 306 24.07 42.53 -28.63
CA GLU A 306 24.42 43.47 -27.57
C GLU A 306 23.17 44.22 -27.13
N GLY A 307 22.58 43.78 -26.02
CA GLY A 307 21.42 44.43 -25.41
C GLY A 307 21.81 45.81 -24.87
N VAL A 308 21.60 46.85 -25.68
CA VAL A 308 21.66 48.24 -25.21
C VAL A 308 20.55 48.43 -24.17
N LYS A 309 20.92 48.52 -22.89
CA LYS A 309 20.00 48.68 -21.76
C LYS A 309 19.17 49.97 -21.81
N GLU A 310 19.59 50.96 -22.59
CA GLU A 310 18.97 52.27 -22.70
C GLU A 310 19.08 52.76 -24.15
N GLN A 311 18.03 52.56 -24.94
CA GLN A 311 17.96 53.01 -26.32
C GLN A 311 17.83 54.55 -26.33
N ARG A 312 18.97 55.25 -26.35
CA ARG A 312 19.01 56.68 -26.63
C ARG A 312 18.82 56.88 -28.13
N VAL A 313 18.17 57.99 -28.50
CA VAL A 313 17.81 58.35 -29.88
C VAL A 313 19.01 58.30 -30.85
N ASP A 314 20.23 58.37 -30.32
CA ASP A 314 21.47 58.48 -31.09
C ASP A 314 22.33 57.20 -31.09
N HIS A 315 21.86 56.09 -30.51
CA HIS A 315 22.59 54.81 -30.49
C HIS A 315 21.77 53.71 -31.19
N GLN A 316 22.09 53.46 -32.46
CA GLN A 316 21.61 52.30 -33.18
C GLN A 316 22.40 51.08 -32.72
N GLY A 317 21.71 50.02 -32.29
CA GLY A 317 22.37 48.75 -31.97
C GLY A 317 23.05 48.19 -33.22
N THR A 318 24.35 47.92 -33.14
CA THR A 318 25.11 47.29 -34.21
C THR A 318 24.90 45.78 -34.16
N PHE A 319 24.33 45.23 -35.23
CA PHE A 319 24.18 43.79 -35.39
C PHE A 319 25.44 43.23 -36.05
N HIS A 320 26.16 42.37 -35.34
CA HIS A 320 27.33 41.68 -35.87
C HIS A 320 26.97 40.24 -36.17
N SER A 321 26.85 39.92 -37.46
CA SER A 321 26.76 38.55 -37.94
C SER A 321 28.16 38.11 -38.36
N VAL A 322 28.68 37.05 -37.72
CA VAL A 322 29.93 36.41 -38.09
C VAL A 322 29.60 34.98 -38.52
N THR A 323 29.83 34.69 -39.80
CA THR A 323 29.74 33.35 -40.36
C THR A 323 31.15 32.85 -40.62
N THR A 324 31.55 31.76 -39.96
CA THR A 324 32.81 31.07 -40.21
C THR A 324 32.51 29.73 -40.88
N GLY A 325 33.09 29.49 -42.05
CA GLY A 325 33.02 28.22 -42.79
C GLY A 325 34.15 27.26 -42.42
#